data_AF-A0A914ZMD1-F1
#
_entry.id   AF-A0A914ZMD1-F1
#
_cell.length_a   1.000
_cell.length_b   1.000
_cell.length_c   1.000
_cell.angle_alpha   90.00
_cell.angle_beta   90.00
_cell.angle_gamma   90.00
#
_symmetry.space_group_name_H-M   'P 1'
#
loop_
_entity.id
_entity.type
_entity.pdbx_description
1 polymer ?
#
loop_
_entity_poly.entity_id
_entity_poly.type
_entity_poly.pdbx_seq_one_letter_code
_entity_poly.pdbx_strand_id
1 'polypeptide(L)'
;LYLIVKDASEWTWTLVECFVDDSLHERYWVDRLCAGPLVDNIVTAFGTTAPSEDLYSACELTYPERLQHKKVVKERFANLPNKALKVEAIVAQIVEVCDRKSDGAPRNLLKTMSACAGCAQVRLLAAQKMDSWLLNGKLQRHAMELLLWVACNIRSVSSAEDVDTLGALLRLRALKSKQINNLFNVALKEILSHDSDFMAAVMKLLLANEFSSNRFPYNMTMIHSLFTFDNASASKVLAGELCQMLAAKEEYLRVSRTFLREFVRGLLRVDFDFALFTRYLFETLTEKYVPAAVPAHLFKSLMELCWMLPFLAVTPLVREGTQLRRSTNITLTQTHIDALLRFYAEVRSFFEVCVEFLASHHAYCNDSRLFVYSFYRLLYLAAVDYYSSVDNWPLEADVTQFVRAISDAPLSEALLMRILKAGAEQSVPIDAADAIDLVENLSKRASISSPLNGSLVSMIEIKDCDAVSTLFATTVYKPPLTFQLQENELPALSVRTLYWKAWIIT
;
A
#
# COMPACT_ATOMS: atom_id res chain seq x y z
N LEU A 1 -50.63 8.11 -9.50
CA LEU A 1 -49.76 9.23 -9.04
C LEU A 1 -48.60 9.50 -10.00
N TYR A 2 -47.63 8.60 -10.19
CA TYR A 2 -46.49 8.83 -11.11
C TYR A 2 -46.87 9.37 -12.49
N LEU A 3 -47.85 8.73 -13.15
CA LEU A 3 -48.31 9.15 -14.48
C LEU A 3 -48.87 10.57 -14.54
N ILE A 4 -49.28 11.12 -13.39
CA ILE A 4 -49.82 12.47 -13.25
C ILE A 4 -48.67 13.48 -13.04
N VAL A 5 -47.68 13.12 -12.23
CA VAL A 5 -46.59 14.04 -11.82
C VAL A 5 -45.33 13.94 -12.68
N LYS A 6 -45.21 12.93 -13.56
CA LYS A 6 -43.99 12.65 -14.35
C LYS A 6 -43.55 13.80 -15.26
N ASP A 7 -44.49 14.60 -15.74
CA ASP A 7 -44.27 15.68 -16.69
C ASP A 7 -43.97 17.03 -15.99
N ALA A 8 -44.19 17.10 -14.67
CA ALA A 8 -43.77 18.25 -13.88
C ALA A 8 -42.23 18.29 -13.79
N SER A 9 -41.66 19.50 -13.83
CA SER A 9 -40.23 19.73 -13.64
C SER A 9 -39.83 19.48 -12.19
N GLU A 10 -40.57 20.07 -11.26
CA GLU A 10 -40.32 20.03 -9.82
C GLU A 10 -41.46 19.32 -9.07
N TRP A 11 -41.08 18.60 -8.02
CA TRP A 11 -42.01 17.85 -7.18
C TRP A 11 -42.11 18.46 -5.78
N THR A 12 -43.19 18.15 -5.06
CA THR A 12 -43.45 18.72 -3.72
C THR A 12 -42.87 17.86 -2.61
N TRP A 13 -42.43 18.48 -1.50
CA TRP A 13 -41.96 17.78 -0.29
C TRP A 13 -42.96 16.77 0.29
N THR A 14 -44.26 16.99 0.07
CA THR A 14 -45.31 16.03 0.47
C THR A 14 -45.09 14.64 -0.10
N LEU A 15 -44.50 14.49 -1.30
CA LEU A 15 -44.18 13.17 -1.86
C LEU A 15 -43.07 12.48 -1.07
N VAL A 16 -42.09 13.23 -0.58
CA VAL A 16 -41.01 12.71 0.27
C VAL A 16 -41.56 12.36 1.65
N GLU A 17 -42.41 13.21 2.23
CA GLU A 17 -43.06 12.97 3.53
C GLU A 17 -43.94 11.71 3.48
N CYS A 18 -44.77 11.55 2.44
CA CYS A 18 -45.56 10.32 2.23
C CYS A 18 -44.69 9.08 1.98
N PHE A 19 -43.54 9.25 1.32
CA PHE A 19 -42.57 8.16 1.14
C PHE A 19 -41.98 7.73 2.48
N VAL A 20 -41.49 8.67 3.30
CA VAL A 20 -40.88 8.37 4.61
C VAL A 20 -41.89 7.73 5.55
N ASP A 21 -43.13 8.22 5.56
CA ASP A 21 -44.21 7.66 6.37
C ASP A 21 -44.51 6.21 5.98
N ASP A 22 -44.74 5.90 4.70
CA ASP A 22 -44.97 4.52 4.25
C ASP A 22 -43.72 3.64 4.44
N SER A 23 -42.53 4.17 4.16
CA SER A 23 -41.29 3.40 4.14
C SER A 23 -40.84 2.93 5.52
N LEU A 24 -41.10 3.73 6.57
CA LEU A 24 -40.78 3.40 7.96
C LEU A 24 -41.81 2.44 8.58
N HIS A 25 -43.06 2.47 8.11
CA HIS A 25 -44.18 1.69 8.68
C HIS A 25 -44.52 0.47 7.84
N GLU A 26 -45.64 0.46 7.12
CA GLU A 26 -46.23 -0.72 6.48
C GLU A 26 -45.68 -1.03 5.08
N ARG A 27 -45.00 -0.07 4.44
CA ARG A 27 -44.42 -0.18 3.10
C ARG A 27 -45.42 -0.63 2.03
N TYR A 28 -46.67 -0.11 2.10
CA TYR A 28 -47.77 -0.53 1.24
C TYR A 28 -47.51 -0.28 -0.24
N TRP A 29 -46.82 0.81 -0.58
CA TRP A 29 -46.62 1.22 -1.96
C TRP A 29 -45.15 1.35 -2.36
N VAL A 30 -44.24 1.69 -1.44
CA VAL A 30 -42.82 1.95 -1.77
C VAL A 30 -42.08 0.74 -2.34
N ASP A 31 -42.51 -0.48 -2.02
CA ASP A 31 -41.90 -1.71 -2.52
C ASP A 31 -42.59 -2.26 -3.79
N ARG A 32 -43.70 -1.65 -4.25
CA ARG A 32 -44.42 -2.12 -5.44
C ARG A 32 -43.68 -1.76 -6.72
N LEU A 33 -43.55 -2.73 -7.63
CA LEU A 33 -42.94 -2.52 -8.96
C LEU A 33 -43.57 -1.34 -9.73
N CYS A 34 -44.89 -1.18 -9.65
CA CYS A 34 -45.60 -0.08 -10.32
C CYS A 34 -45.27 1.32 -9.75
N ALA A 35 -44.78 1.39 -8.51
CA ALA A 35 -44.35 2.61 -7.86
C ALA A 35 -42.84 2.89 -8.02
N GLY A 36 -42.05 1.93 -8.53
CA GLY A 36 -40.60 2.08 -8.71
C GLY A 36 -40.18 3.41 -9.33
N PRO A 37 -40.76 3.84 -10.47
CA PRO A 37 -40.40 5.12 -11.09
C PRO A 37 -40.69 6.35 -10.22
N LEU A 38 -41.74 6.29 -9.40
CA LEU A 38 -42.07 7.35 -8.45
C LEU A 38 -41.04 7.39 -7.33
N VAL A 39 -40.75 6.22 -6.74
CA VAL A 39 -39.82 6.06 -5.63
C VAL A 39 -38.42 6.50 -6.04
N ASP A 40 -37.91 6.06 -7.18
CA ASP A 40 -36.56 6.41 -7.62
C ASP A 40 -36.40 7.91 -7.87
N ASN A 41 -37.44 8.58 -8.36
CA ASN A 41 -37.42 10.05 -8.46
C ASN A 41 -37.52 10.70 -7.06
N ILE A 42 -38.28 10.15 -6.10
CA ILE A 42 -38.32 10.64 -4.71
C ILE A 42 -36.96 10.51 -4.03
N VAL A 43 -36.26 9.38 -4.23
CA VAL A 43 -34.96 9.09 -3.61
C VAL A 43 -33.89 10.12 -4.01
N THR A 44 -34.03 10.77 -5.18
CA THR A 44 -33.16 11.90 -5.57
C THR A 44 -33.16 13.06 -4.58
N ALA A 45 -34.23 13.22 -3.77
CA ALA A 45 -34.27 14.21 -2.70
C ALA A 45 -33.14 14.05 -1.68
N PHE A 46 -32.69 12.82 -1.44
CA PHE A 46 -31.58 12.48 -0.53
C PHE A 46 -30.23 12.43 -1.24
N GLY A 47 -30.24 12.54 -2.58
CA GLY A 47 -29.06 12.40 -3.41
C GLY A 47 -28.48 10.99 -3.39
N THR A 48 -29.25 9.95 -3.08
CA THR A 48 -28.76 8.57 -2.94
C THR A 48 -28.51 7.90 -4.30
N THR A 49 -27.38 7.21 -4.43
CA THR A 49 -27.04 6.32 -5.54
C THR A 49 -27.41 4.88 -5.18
N ALA A 50 -28.17 4.20 -6.05
CA ALA A 50 -28.51 2.79 -5.86
C ALA A 50 -27.38 1.86 -6.35
N PRO A 51 -27.10 0.73 -5.68
CA PRO A 51 -26.15 -0.26 -6.18
C PRO A 51 -26.64 -0.91 -7.48
N SER A 52 -25.71 -1.29 -8.34
CA SER A 52 -25.99 -1.99 -9.60
C SER A 52 -26.42 -3.45 -9.36
N GLU A 53 -27.04 -4.05 -10.38
CA GLU A 53 -27.36 -5.49 -10.38
C GLU A 53 -26.11 -6.37 -10.26
N ASP A 54 -24.98 -5.92 -10.82
CA ASP A 54 -23.69 -6.62 -10.73
C ASP A 54 -23.16 -6.69 -9.30
N LEU A 55 -23.31 -5.62 -8.50
CA LEU A 55 -22.91 -5.61 -7.09
C LEU A 55 -23.73 -6.61 -6.26
N TYR A 56 -25.03 -6.70 -6.53
CA TYR A 56 -25.90 -7.70 -5.88
C TYR A 56 -25.50 -9.12 -6.29
N SER A 57 -25.26 -9.34 -7.57
CA SER A 57 -24.84 -10.64 -8.13
C SER A 57 -23.50 -11.10 -7.53
N ALA A 58 -22.53 -10.20 -7.41
CA ALA A 58 -21.23 -10.48 -6.80
C ALA A 58 -21.31 -10.89 -5.32
N CYS A 59 -22.40 -10.52 -4.65
CA CYS A 59 -22.66 -10.83 -3.24
C CYS A 59 -23.64 -12.01 -3.06
N GLU A 60 -24.05 -12.68 -4.14
CA GLU A 60 -25.09 -13.71 -4.12
C GLU A 60 -26.42 -13.21 -3.53
N LEU A 61 -26.73 -11.92 -3.72
CA LEU A 61 -27.97 -11.30 -3.29
C LEU A 61 -28.94 -11.17 -4.47
N THR A 62 -30.24 -11.35 -4.22
CA THR A 62 -31.27 -11.11 -5.24
C THR A 62 -31.42 -9.61 -5.47
N TYR A 63 -31.30 -9.18 -6.72
CA TYR A 63 -31.56 -7.80 -7.08
C TYR A 63 -33.05 -7.44 -6.83
N PRO A 64 -33.35 -6.37 -6.07
CA PRO A 64 -34.73 -6.03 -5.71
C PRO A 64 -35.59 -5.75 -6.94
N GLU A 65 -36.76 -6.41 -7.04
CA GLU A 65 -37.69 -6.23 -8.17
C GLU A 65 -38.03 -4.76 -8.42
N ARG A 66 -38.17 -3.96 -7.36
CA ARG A 66 -38.48 -2.52 -7.48
C ARG A 66 -37.44 -1.76 -8.31
N LEU A 67 -36.19 -2.22 -8.38
CA LEU A 67 -35.09 -1.57 -9.11
C LEU A 67 -34.94 -2.10 -10.55
N GLN A 68 -35.63 -3.16 -10.94
CA GLN A 68 -35.51 -3.78 -12.28
C GLN A 68 -36.12 -2.93 -13.41
N HIS A 69 -36.78 -1.82 -13.08
CA HIS A 69 -37.46 -1.01 -14.07
C HIS A 69 -36.48 -0.06 -14.79
N LYS A 70 -36.53 -0.04 -16.13
CA LYS A 70 -35.57 0.72 -16.97
C LYS A 70 -35.93 2.20 -17.18
N LYS A 71 -36.58 2.88 -16.22
CA LYS A 71 -37.02 4.27 -16.43
C LYS A 71 -35.98 5.29 -15.98
N VAL A 72 -35.98 6.43 -16.67
CA VAL A 72 -35.08 7.55 -16.39
C VAL A 72 -35.40 8.17 -15.04
N VAL A 73 -34.41 8.15 -14.14
CA VAL A 73 -34.40 8.91 -12.89
C VAL A 73 -34.10 10.37 -13.23
N LYS A 74 -34.92 11.30 -12.74
CA LYS A 74 -34.70 12.74 -12.88
C LYS A 74 -34.66 13.35 -11.49
N GLU A 75 -33.70 14.23 -11.23
CA GLU A 75 -33.64 15.00 -9.98
C GLU A 75 -34.80 15.99 -9.95
N ARG A 76 -35.76 15.78 -9.03
CA ARG A 76 -37.00 16.58 -8.94
C ARG A 76 -36.98 17.62 -7.83
N PHE A 77 -35.94 17.61 -7.00
CA PHE A 77 -35.89 18.36 -5.74
C PHE A 77 -34.69 19.32 -5.67
N ALA A 78 -33.86 19.44 -6.73
CA ALA A 78 -32.64 20.25 -6.74
C ALA A 78 -32.87 21.72 -6.34
N ASN A 79 -33.92 22.35 -6.88
CA ASN A 79 -34.14 23.80 -6.75
C ASN A 79 -35.17 24.16 -5.68
N LEU A 80 -35.64 23.19 -4.89
CA LEU A 80 -36.66 23.47 -3.88
C LEU A 80 -36.07 24.23 -2.69
N PRO A 81 -36.78 25.22 -2.15
CA PRO A 81 -36.33 25.96 -0.98
C PRO A 81 -36.25 25.01 0.23
N ASN A 82 -35.32 25.31 1.14
CA ASN A 82 -35.15 24.60 2.42
C ASN A 82 -34.86 23.10 2.30
N LYS A 83 -34.27 22.63 1.18
CA LYS A 83 -33.93 21.20 0.97
C LYS A 83 -33.12 20.62 2.12
N ALA A 84 -32.06 21.32 2.54
CA ALA A 84 -31.20 20.88 3.65
C ALA A 84 -32.00 20.67 4.95
N LEU A 85 -32.77 21.68 5.39
CA LEU A 85 -33.59 21.61 6.61
C LEU A 85 -34.64 20.50 6.58
N LYS A 86 -35.28 20.28 5.43
CA LYS A 86 -36.28 19.21 5.26
C LYS A 86 -35.63 17.83 5.30
N VAL A 87 -34.47 17.67 4.67
CA VAL A 87 -33.70 16.41 4.73
C VAL A 87 -33.21 16.17 6.16
N GLU A 88 -32.70 17.18 6.86
CA GLU A 88 -32.28 17.08 8.27
C GLU A 88 -33.43 16.63 9.18
N ALA A 89 -34.64 17.15 9.01
CA ALA A 89 -35.80 16.73 9.77
C ALA A 89 -36.15 15.24 9.53
N ILE A 90 -36.07 14.77 8.29
CA ILE A 90 -36.27 13.35 7.94
C ILE A 90 -35.18 12.48 8.56
N VAL A 91 -33.92 12.92 8.50
CA VAL A 91 -32.79 12.21 9.11
C VAL A 91 -32.98 12.12 10.63
N ALA A 92 -33.41 13.19 11.30
CA ALA A 92 -33.71 13.18 12.72
C ALA A 92 -34.82 12.16 13.07
N GLN A 93 -35.86 12.06 12.24
CA GLN A 93 -36.89 11.04 12.40
C GLN A 93 -36.33 9.61 12.26
N ILE A 94 -35.46 9.36 11.27
CA ILE A 94 -34.80 8.06 11.07
C ILE A 94 -33.94 7.70 12.30
N VAL A 95 -33.17 8.67 12.81
CA VAL A 95 -32.35 8.51 14.02
C VAL A 95 -33.23 8.15 15.21
N GLU A 96 -34.32 8.90 15.43
CA GLU A 96 -35.25 8.65 16.52
C GLU A 96 -35.85 7.24 16.44
N VAL A 97 -36.30 6.81 15.26
CA VAL A 97 -36.83 5.46 15.04
C VAL A 97 -35.76 4.39 15.27
N CYS A 98 -34.50 4.66 14.90
CA CYS A 98 -33.38 3.75 15.13
C CYS A 98 -33.02 3.60 16.62
N ASP A 99 -33.18 4.65 17.42
CA ASP A 99 -32.83 4.66 18.84
C ASP A 99 -33.96 4.21 19.78
N ARG A 100 -35.21 4.21 19.33
CA ARG A 100 -36.35 3.66 20.08
C ARG A 100 -36.08 2.17 20.39
N LYS A 101 -35.80 1.88 21.68
CA LYS A 101 -35.34 0.59 22.23
C LYS A 101 -36.37 -0.55 22.08
N SER A 102 -36.36 -1.22 20.93
CA SER A 102 -36.73 -2.64 20.83
C SER A 102 -35.47 -3.50 20.60
N ASP A 103 -35.51 -4.79 20.93
CA ASP A 103 -34.46 -5.76 20.62
C ASP A 103 -34.25 -5.86 19.08
N GLY A 104 -33.41 -4.97 18.55
CA GLY A 104 -33.08 -4.86 17.12
C GLY A 104 -33.93 -3.83 16.36
N ALA A 105 -33.31 -3.22 15.34
CA ALA A 105 -33.98 -2.34 14.39
C ALA A 105 -35.00 -3.10 13.54
N PRO A 106 -36.14 -2.50 13.14
CA PRO A 106 -37.09 -3.16 12.25
C PRO A 106 -36.53 -3.26 10.82
N ARG A 107 -36.95 -4.28 10.06
CA ARG A 107 -36.55 -4.48 8.65
C ARG A 107 -36.83 -3.26 7.77
N ASN A 108 -37.93 -2.57 8.05
CA ASN A 108 -38.41 -1.42 7.27
C ASN A 108 -37.53 -0.18 7.47
N LEU A 109 -36.96 -0.03 8.67
CA LEU A 109 -35.95 1.00 8.94
C LEU A 109 -34.72 0.79 8.06
N LEU A 110 -34.15 -0.42 8.02
CA LEU A 110 -32.95 -0.72 7.21
C LEU A 110 -33.18 -0.41 5.72
N LYS A 111 -34.33 -0.82 5.17
CA LYS A 111 -34.68 -0.52 3.78
C LYS A 111 -34.92 0.98 3.53
N THR A 112 -35.42 1.72 4.52
CA THR A 112 -35.56 3.19 4.44
C THR A 112 -34.20 3.87 4.49
N MET A 113 -33.30 3.41 5.36
CA MET A 113 -31.92 3.90 5.44
C MET A 113 -31.18 3.67 4.11
N SER A 114 -31.44 2.57 3.39
CA SER A 114 -30.89 2.37 2.04
C SER A 114 -31.28 3.51 1.10
N ALA A 115 -32.58 3.85 1.04
CA ALA A 115 -33.07 4.95 0.21
C ALA A 115 -32.54 6.32 0.64
N CYS A 116 -32.18 6.49 1.91
CA CYS A 116 -31.62 7.72 2.48
C CYS A 116 -30.08 7.67 2.62
N ALA A 117 -29.41 6.68 2.02
CA ALA A 117 -27.96 6.50 2.17
C ALA A 117 -27.14 7.63 1.55
N GLY A 118 -27.73 8.50 0.74
CA GLY A 118 -27.10 9.76 0.29
C GLY A 118 -26.85 10.76 1.44
N CYS A 119 -27.54 10.62 2.58
CA CYS A 119 -27.33 11.45 3.77
C CYS A 119 -26.21 10.87 4.65
N ALA A 120 -25.15 11.67 4.91
CA ALA A 120 -23.96 11.21 5.63
C ALA A 120 -24.25 10.70 7.04
N GLN A 121 -25.12 11.38 7.79
CA GLN A 121 -25.55 10.95 9.13
C GLN A 121 -26.25 9.58 9.12
N VAL A 122 -27.03 9.28 8.07
CA VAL A 122 -27.71 7.97 7.93
C VAL A 122 -26.68 6.87 7.66
N ARG A 123 -25.67 7.14 6.81
CA ARG A 123 -24.57 6.19 6.56
C ARG A 123 -23.77 5.91 7.83
N LEU A 124 -23.43 6.96 8.58
CA LEU A 124 -22.69 6.83 9.83
C LEU A 124 -23.47 6.01 10.86
N LEU A 125 -24.75 6.35 11.07
CA LEU A 125 -25.62 5.59 11.97
C LEU A 125 -25.74 4.11 11.54
N ALA A 126 -25.90 3.87 10.23
CA ALA A 126 -25.95 2.52 9.69
C ALA A 126 -24.66 1.76 9.98
N ALA A 127 -23.50 2.33 9.67
CA ALA A 127 -22.20 1.71 9.88
C ALA A 127 -21.93 1.38 11.36
N GLN A 128 -22.33 2.27 12.28
CA GLN A 128 -22.19 2.06 13.72
C GLN A 128 -23.02 0.88 14.25
N LYS A 129 -24.21 0.65 13.67
CA LYS A 129 -25.12 -0.45 14.07
C LYS A 129 -24.92 -1.71 13.21
N MET A 130 -24.20 -1.60 12.10
CA MET A 130 -24.08 -2.62 11.05
C MET A 130 -23.67 -3.99 11.60
N ASP A 131 -22.70 -4.03 12.52
CA ASP A 131 -22.22 -5.27 13.12
C ASP A 131 -23.36 -6.07 13.78
N SER A 132 -24.17 -5.39 14.59
CA SER A 132 -25.30 -6.00 15.30
C SER A 132 -26.39 -6.49 14.34
N TRP A 133 -26.64 -5.76 13.24
CA TRP A 133 -27.66 -6.12 12.26
C TRP A 133 -27.22 -7.27 11.35
N LEU A 134 -25.95 -7.32 10.99
CA LEU A 134 -25.37 -8.42 10.21
C LEU A 134 -25.32 -9.73 11.00
N LEU A 135 -25.17 -9.67 12.33
CA LEU A 135 -25.20 -10.84 13.21
C LEU A 135 -26.63 -11.30 13.55
N ASN A 136 -27.64 -10.46 13.31
CA ASN A 136 -29.04 -10.79 13.58
C ASN A 136 -29.66 -11.50 12.37
N GLY A 137 -29.94 -12.80 12.47
CA GLY A 137 -30.49 -13.59 11.37
C GLY A 137 -31.83 -13.08 10.79
N LYS A 138 -32.63 -12.31 11.55
CA LYS A 138 -33.87 -11.70 11.03
C LYS A 138 -33.62 -10.46 10.18
N LEU A 139 -32.50 -9.78 10.38
CA LEU A 139 -32.14 -8.52 9.73
C LEU A 139 -31.00 -8.67 8.73
N GLN A 140 -30.19 -9.73 8.85
CA GLN A 140 -28.94 -9.93 8.13
C GLN A 140 -29.05 -9.60 6.64
N ARG A 141 -30.01 -10.18 5.92
CA ARG A 141 -30.21 -9.89 4.49
C ARG A 141 -30.39 -8.40 4.20
N HIS A 142 -31.21 -7.70 4.99
CA HIS A 142 -31.47 -6.27 4.81
C HIS A 142 -30.26 -5.42 5.20
N ALA A 143 -29.47 -5.87 6.18
CA ALA A 143 -28.22 -5.22 6.57
C ALA A 143 -27.15 -5.40 5.49
N MET A 144 -27.11 -6.57 4.86
CA MET A 144 -26.22 -6.84 3.73
C MET A 144 -26.54 -5.92 2.54
N GLU A 145 -27.83 -5.79 2.21
CA GLU A 145 -28.28 -4.84 1.20
C GLU A 145 -27.92 -3.39 1.60
N LEU A 146 -28.22 -2.97 2.83
CA LEU A 146 -27.87 -1.63 3.32
C LEU A 146 -26.37 -1.34 3.23
N LEU A 147 -25.49 -2.32 3.49
CA LEU A 147 -24.05 -2.14 3.36
C LEU A 147 -23.62 -1.78 1.93
N LEU A 148 -24.24 -2.39 0.91
CA LEU A 148 -23.98 -2.02 -0.49
C LEU A 148 -24.43 -0.59 -0.78
N TRP A 149 -25.59 -0.18 -0.27
CA TRP A 149 -26.08 1.18 -0.42
C TRP A 149 -25.19 2.20 0.29
N VAL A 150 -24.68 1.88 1.48
CA VAL A 150 -23.70 2.72 2.18
C VAL A 150 -22.44 2.86 1.33
N ALA A 151 -21.89 1.75 0.81
CA ALA A 151 -20.68 1.74 -0.01
C ALA A 151 -20.78 2.66 -1.23
N CYS A 152 -21.85 2.55 -2.03
CA CYS A 152 -22.08 3.41 -3.21
C CYS A 152 -22.29 4.91 -2.88
N ASN A 153 -22.39 5.28 -1.60
CA ASN A 153 -22.69 6.63 -1.16
C ASN A 153 -21.67 7.25 -0.21
N ILE A 154 -20.58 6.56 0.12
CA ILE A 154 -19.40 7.20 0.71
C ILE A 154 -18.70 7.94 -0.43
N ARG A 155 -18.67 9.28 -0.38
CA ARG A 155 -18.38 10.12 -1.57
C ARG A 155 -17.11 10.91 -1.49
N SER A 156 -16.63 11.22 -0.29
CA SER A 156 -15.44 12.04 -0.16
C SER A 156 -14.69 11.74 1.14
N VAL A 157 -13.38 11.60 1.03
CA VAL A 157 -12.48 11.55 2.18
C VAL A 157 -12.38 12.89 2.94
N SER A 158 -12.89 13.99 2.35
CA SER A 158 -12.93 15.30 3.01
C SER A 158 -14.13 15.47 3.94
N SER A 159 -15.15 14.61 3.86
CA SER A 159 -16.27 14.60 4.80
C SER A 159 -15.87 13.82 6.05
N ALA A 160 -15.95 14.46 7.22
CA ALA A 160 -15.67 13.82 8.50
C ALA A 160 -16.59 12.62 8.75
N GLU A 161 -17.87 12.74 8.40
CA GLU A 161 -18.85 11.67 8.55
C GLU A 161 -18.55 10.46 7.66
N ASP A 162 -18.07 10.67 6.43
CA ASP A 162 -17.67 9.58 5.54
C ASP A 162 -16.41 8.86 6.07
N VAL A 163 -15.44 9.61 6.61
CA VAL A 163 -14.26 9.04 7.27
C VAL A 163 -14.65 8.25 8.54
N ASP A 164 -15.57 8.77 9.34
CA ASP A 164 -16.09 8.06 10.52
C ASP A 164 -16.89 6.81 10.13
N THR A 165 -17.66 6.89 9.03
CA THR A 165 -18.38 5.75 8.45
C THR A 165 -17.39 4.66 8.05
N LEU A 166 -16.31 5.00 7.33
CA LEU A 166 -15.22 4.07 7.02
C LEU A 166 -14.61 3.47 8.27
N GLY A 167 -14.28 4.30 9.27
CA GLY A 167 -13.72 3.83 10.54
C GLY A 167 -14.59 2.80 11.26
N ALA A 168 -15.91 2.97 11.23
CA ALA A 168 -16.86 2.02 11.78
C ALA A 168 -16.93 0.72 10.96
N LEU A 169 -16.96 0.81 9.62
CA LEU A 169 -16.99 -0.35 8.73
C LEU A 169 -15.71 -1.21 8.79
N LEU A 170 -14.54 -0.58 8.94
CA LEU A 170 -13.26 -1.29 9.06
C LEU A 170 -13.10 -2.03 10.41
N ARG A 171 -14.07 -1.94 11.33
CA ARG A 171 -14.05 -2.60 12.65
C ARG A 171 -15.19 -3.61 12.85
N LEU A 172 -15.82 -4.07 11.76
CA LEU A 172 -16.91 -5.04 11.79
C LEU A 172 -16.45 -6.44 12.22
N ARG A 173 -16.87 -6.88 13.40
CA ARG A 173 -16.61 -8.23 13.94
C ARG A 173 -17.39 -9.33 13.20
N ALA A 174 -18.45 -8.94 12.50
CA ALA A 174 -19.26 -9.82 11.67
C ALA A 174 -18.48 -10.43 10.49
N LEU A 175 -17.30 -9.89 10.14
CA LEU A 175 -16.41 -10.40 9.09
C LEU A 175 -15.88 -11.82 9.31
N LYS A 176 -16.15 -12.43 10.49
CA LYS A 176 -15.93 -13.86 10.73
C LYS A 176 -16.75 -14.78 9.80
N SER A 177 -17.90 -14.32 9.33
CA SER A 177 -18.73 -15.07 8.38
C SER A 177 -18.15 -14.92 6.98
N LYS A 178 -17.91 -16.05 6.30
CA LYS A 178 -17.40 -16.05 4.91
C LYS A 178 -18.29 -15.22 3.97
N GLN A 179 -19.62 -15.32 4.13
CA GLN A 179 -20.58 -14.59 3.31
C GLN A 179 -20.48 -13.07 3.54
N ILE A 180 -20.40 -12.65 4.81
CA ILE A 180 -20.29 -11.23 5.19
C ILE A 180 -18.92 -10.68 4.76
N ASN A 181 -17.86 -11.48 4.88
CA ASN A 181 -16.52 -11.11 4.43
C ASN A 181 -16.49 -10.89 2.90
N ASN A 182 -17.12 -11.78 2.12
CA ASN A 182 -17.23 -11.60 0.67
C ASN A 182 -17.98 -10.30 0.33
N LEU A 183 -19.16 -10.10 0.93
CA LEU A 183 -19.94 -8.87 0.78
C LEU A 183 -19.11 -7.61 1.10
N PHE A 184 -18.39 -7.63 2.23
CA PHE A 184 -17.57 -6.50 2.64
C PHE A 184 -16.45 -6.21 1.65
N ASN A 185 -15.79 -7.24 1.09
CA ASN A 185 -14.77 -7.02 0.07
C ASN A 185 -15.35 -6.42 -1.22
N VAL A 186 -16.57 -6.81 -1.61
CA VAL A 186 -17.28 -6.17 -2.74
C VAL A 186 -17.58 -4.70 -2.42
N ALA A 187 -18.14 -4.43 -1.24
CA ALA A 187 -18.43 -3.07 -0.77
C ALA A 187 -17.17 -2.19 -0.67
N LEU A 188 -16.06 -2.74 -0.17
CA LEU A 188 -14.79 -2.03 -0.08
C LEU A 188 -14.24 -1.70 -1.46
N LYS A 189 -14.30 -2.63 -2.43
CA LYS A 189 -13.90 -2.37 -3.81
C LYS A 189 -14.73 -1.29 -4.47
N GLU A 190 -16.04 -1.26 -4.22
CA GLU A 190 -16.92 -0.18 -4.68
C GLU A 190 -16.45 1.18 -4.15
N ILE A 191 -16.17 1.29 -2.85
CA ILE A 191 -15.68 2.55 -2.26
C ILE A 191 -14.33 2.97 -2.88
N LEU A 192 -13.40 2.03 -3.03
CA LEU A 192 -12.09 2.29 -3.63
C LEU A 192 -12.17 2.71 -5.11
N SER A 193 -13.26 2.39 -5.80
CA SER A 193 -13.46 2.76 -7.20
C SER A 193 -13.86 4.22 -7.42
N HIS A 194 -14.27 4.93 -6.37
CA HIS A 194 -14.76 6.31 -6.47
C HIS A 194 -13.64 7.34 -6.65
N ASP A 195 -12.59 7.28 -5.84
CA ASP A 195 -11.45 8.20 -5.88
C ASP A 195 -10.18 7.49 -5.37
N SER A 196 -9.04 7.78 -5.99
CA SER A 196 -7.71 7.36 -5.54
C SER A 196 -7.41 7.69 -4.08
N ASP A 197 -7.97 8.77 -3.54
CA ASP A 197 -7.72 9.19 -2.15
C ASP A 197 -8.30 8.21 -1.10
N PHE A 198 -9.31 7.41 -1.46
CA PHE A 198 -9.89 6.43 -0.54
C PHE A 198 -8.89 5.36 -0.13
N MET A 199 -7.98 4.96 -1.02
CA MET A 199 -6.95 3.98 -0.66
C MET A 199 -6.04 4.52 0.45
N ALA A 200 -5.65 5.80 0.38
CA ALA A 200 -4.87 6.46 1.41
C ALA A 200 -5.63 6.57 2.73
N ALA A 201 -6.90 6.99 2.70
CA ALA A 201 -7.72 7.10 3.90
C ALA A 201 -7.93 5.73 4.59
N VAL A 202 -8.25 4.68 3.82
CA VAL A 202 -8.46 3.33 4.35
C VAL A 202 -7.17 2.75 4.92
N MET A 203 -6.05 2.86 4.20
CA MET A 203 -4.74 2.39 4.70
C MET A 203 -4.38 3.06 6.02
N LYS A 204 -4.54 4.38 6.12
CA LYS A 204 -4.25 5.14 7.34
C LYS A 204 -5.09 4.66 8.53
N LEU A 205 -6.40 4.45 8.34
CA LEU A 205 -7.29 3.93 9.38
C LEU A 205 -6.90 2.51 9.81
N LEU A 206 -6.53 1.64 8.86
CA LEU A 206 -6.11 0.27 9.14
C LEU A 206 -4.79 0.22 9.92
N LEU A 207 -3.78 1.00 9.52
CA LEU A 207 -2.50 1.09 10.22
C LEU A 207 -2.66 1.68 11.62
N ALA A 208 -3.49 2.72 11.78
CA ALA A 208 -3.81 3.26 13.10
C ALA A 208 -4.43 2.21 14.03
N ASN A 209 -5.29 1.33 13.50
CA ASN A 209 -5.84 0.21 14.26
C ASN A 209 -4.77 -0.87 14.55
N GLU A 210 -3.91 -1.18 13.58
CA GLU A 210 -2.88 -2.23 13.68
C GLU A 210 -1.78 -1.91 14.69
N PHE A 211 -1.39 -0.63 14.79
CA PHE A 211 -0.40 -0.18 15.77
C PHE A 211 -1.02 0.25 17.10
N SER A 212 -2.33 0.11 17.27
CA SER A 212 -2.99 0.30 18.56
C SER A 212 -2.79 -0.90 19.48
N SER A 213 -3.05 -0.72 20.77
CA SER A 213 -3.05 -1.81 21.76
C SER A 213 -4.18 -2.83 21.52
N ASN A 214 -5.26 -2.42 20.85
CA ASN A 214 -6.45 -3.23 20.59
C ASN A 214 -6.56 -3.54 19.09
N ARG A 215 -5.63 -4.35 18.59
CA ARG A 215 -5.59 -4.75 17.18
C ARG A 215 -6.87 -5.45 16.75
N PHE A 216 -7.35 -5.13 15.56
CA PHE A 216 -8.53 -5.75 15.00
C PHE A 216 -8.16 -7.00 14.18
N PRO A 217 -8.76 -8.18 14.43
CA PRO A 217 -8.27 -9.45 13.85
C PRO A 217 -8.25 -9.52 12.31
N TYR A 218 -9.07 -8.71 11.63
CA TYR A 218 -9.20 -8.73 10.18
C TYR A 218 -8.38 -7.62 9.48
N ASN A 219 -7.66 -6.78 10.23
CA ASN A 219 -6.92 -5.63 9.69
C ASN A 219 -5.97 -6.03 8.57
N MET A 220 -5.05 -6.97 8.81
CA MET A 220 -4.08 -7.40 7.80
C MET A 220 -4.77 -7.97 6.55
N THR A 221 -5.88 -8.69 6.72
CA THR A 221 -6.67 -9.19 5.59
C THR A 221 -7.30 -8.05 4.79
N MET A 222 -7.78 -6.99 5.45
CA MET A 222 -8.29 -5.80 4.77
C MET A 222 -7.18 -5.03 4.04
N ILE A 223 -5.99 -4.91 4.64
CA ILE A 223 -4.82 -4.33 3.96
C ILE A 223 -4.49 -5.16 2.72
N HIS A 224 -4.49 -6.49 2.82
CA HIS A 224 -4.27 -7.37 1.67
C HIS A 224 -5.33 -7.20 0.57
N SER A 225 -6.59 -6.96 0.92
CA SER A 225 -7.63 -6.62 -0.08
C SER A 225 -7.31 -5.34 -0.86
N LEU A 226 -6.60 -4.36 -0.28
CA LEU A 226 -6.12 -3.17 -1.00
C LEU A 226 -5.08 -3.54 -2.05
N PHE A 227 -4.12 -4.41 -1.71
CA PHE A 227 -3.11 -4.91 -2.66
C PHE A 227 -3.73 -5.75 -3.78
N THR A 228 -4.83 -6.45 -3.50
CA THR A 228 -5.59 -7.19 -4.52
C THR A 228 -6.36 -6.26 -5.46
N PHE A 229 -6.72 -5.06 -5.00
CA PHE A 229 -7.38 -4.04 -5.82
C PHE A 229 -6.38 -3.34 -6.75
N ASP A 230 -5.31 -2.79 -6.18
CA ASP A 230 -4.21 -2.18 -6.92
C ASP A 230 -2.91 -2.33 -6.10
N ASN A 231 -2.05 -3.26 -6.51
CA ASN A 231 -0.81 -3.58 -5.81
C ASN A 231 0.16 -2.38 -5.79
N ALA A 232 0.29 -1.66 -6.91
CA ALA A 232 1.22 -0.56 -7.04
C ALA A 232 0.78 0.65 -6.20
N SER A 233 -0.51 1.01 -6.26
CA SER A 233 -1.07 2.09 -5.46
C SER A 233 -1.06 1.75 -3.97
N ALA A 234 -1.47 0.54 -3.58
CA ALA A 234 -1.43 0.10 -2.19
C ALA A 234 0.00 0.07 -1.62
N SER A 235 0.98 -0.36 -2.43
CA SER A 235 2.40 -0.31 -2.07
C SER A 235 2.88 1.12 -1.83
N LYS A 236 2.52 2.06 -2.73
CA LYS A 236 2.88 3.48 -2.61
C LYS A 236 2.31 4.09 -1.33
N VAL A 237 1.02 3.86 -1.09
CA VAL A 237 0.33 4.39 0.09
C VAL A 237 0.89 3.77 1.37
N LEU A 238 1.10 2.46 1.43
CA LEU A 238 1.65 1.79 2.60
C LEU A 238 3.07 2.30 2.93
N ALA A 239 3.95 2.39 1.93
CA ALA A 239 5.28 2.94 2.08
C ALA A 239 5.22 4.40 2.60
N GLY A 240 4.30 5.20 2.04
CA GLY A 240 4.12 6.59 2.44
C GLY A 240 3.68 6.76 3.89
N GLU A 241 2.73 5.95 4.35
CA GLU A 241 2.29 5.97 5.75
C GLU A 241 3.37 5.46 6.71
N LEU A 242 4.10 4.40 6.35
CA LEU A 242 5.22 3.90 7.16
C LEU A 242 6.35 4.93 7.27
N CYS A 243 6.73 5.60 6.17
CA CYS A 243 7.73 6.67 6.20
C CYS A 243 7.31 7.80 7.15
N GLN A 244 6.05 8.24 7.10
CA GLN A 244 5.52 9.28 8.00
C GLN A 244 5.51 8.86 9.47
N MET A 245 5.13 7.62 9.77
CA MET A 245 5.18 7.10 11.13
C MET A 245 6.62 7.02 11.65
N LEU A 246 7.56 6.53 10.84
CA LEU A 246 8.98 6.52 11.19
C LEU A 246 9.51 7.93 11.46
N ALA A 247 9.04 8.93 10.71
CA ALA A 247 9.41 10.32 10.92
C ALA A 247 8.82 10.88 12.23
N ALA A 248 7.63 10.40 12.63
CA ALA A 248 6.97 10.86 13.83
C ALA A 248 7.70 10.40 15.10
N LYS A 249 8.09 9.12 15.20
CA LYS A 249 8.85 8.57 16.35
C LYS A 249 9.68 7.36 15.93
N GLU A 250 10.92 7.28 16.42
CA GLU A 250 11.85 6.16 16.19
C GLU A 250 11.27 4.80 16.65
N GLU A 251 10.45 4.79 17.71
CA GLU A 251 9.79 3.59 18.23
C GLU A 251 8.91 2.88 17.20
N TYR A 252 8.39 3.62 16.20
CA TYR A 252 7.60 3.03 15.12
C TYR A 252 8.40 2.05 14.26
N LEU A 253 9.74 2.10 14.28
CA LEU A 253 10.58 1.18 13.53
C LEU A 253 10.33 -0.28 13.91
N ARG A 254 10.37 -0.58 15.21
CA ARG A 254 10.21 -1.96 15.69
C ARG A 254 8.83 -2.54 15.35
N VAL A 255 7.77 -1.75 15.52
CA VAL A 255 6.41 -2.19 15.20
C VAL A 255 6.20 -2.29 13.69
N SER A 256 6.80 -1.40 12.89
CA SER A 256 6.74 -1.45 11.41
C SER A 256 7.44 -2.69 10.86
N ARG A 257 8.62 -3.05 11.38
CA ARG A 257 9.34 -4.27 11.01
C ARG A 257 8.53 -5.52 11.33
N THR A 258 7.95 -5.57 12.53
CA THR A 258 7.11 -6.69 12.98
C THR A 258 5.88 -6.84 12.09
N PHE A 259 5.20 -5.73 11.83
CA PHE A 259 4.03 -5.68 10.94
C PHE A 259 4.37 -6.15 9.52
N LEU A 260 5.41 -5.57 8.87
CA LEU A 260 5.79 -5.97 7.51
C LEU A 260 6.17 -7.45 7.44
N ARG A 261 6.85 -7.98 8.47
CA ARG A 261 7.18 -9.40 8.53
C ARG A 261 5.94 -10.29 8.55
N GLU A 262 4.98 -9.98 9.41
CA GLU A 262 3.72 -10.73 9.53
C GLU A 262 2.88 -10.59 8.26
N PHE A 263 2.76 -9.37 7.74
CA PHE A 263 1.94 -9.05 6.58
C PHE A 263 2.50 -9.64 5.28
N VAL A 264 3.78 -9.38 4.96
CA VAL A 264 4.39 -9.86 3.73
C VAL A 264 4.50 -11.39 3.74
N ARG A 265 5.03 -12.00 4.81
CA ARG A 265 5.20 -13.47 4.84
C ARG A 265 3.88 -14.22 4.99
N GLY A 266 2.88 -13.61 5.64
CA GLY A 266 1.57 -14.21 5.83
C GLY A 266 0.70 -14.15 4.58
N LEU A 267 0.61 -12.96 3.97
CA LEU A 267 -0.41 -12.63 2.98
C LEU A 267 0.13 -12.36 1.57
N LEU A 268 1.12 -11.48 1.40
CA LEU A 268 1.63 -11.13 0.05
C LEU A 268 2.52 -12.20 -0.57
N ARG A 269 3.43 -12.78 0.23
CA ARG A 269 4.39 -13.82 -0.17
C ARG A 269 5.21 -13.45 -1.42
N VAL A 270 4.80 -13.94 -2.58
CA VAL A 270 5.47 -13.71 -3.88
C VAL A 270 5.00 -12.43 -4.57
N ASP A 271 3.92 -11.82 -4.09
CA ASP A 271 3.31 -10.62 -4.69
C ASP A 271 3.87 -9.31 -4.10
N PHE A 272 4.93 -9.40 -3.29
CA PHE A 272 5.58 -8.24 -2.67
C PHE A 272 6.80 -7.79 -3.46
N ASP A 273 6.63 -6.76 -4.29
CA ASP A 273 7.74 -6.08 -4.97
C ASP A 273 8.49 -5.18 -3.98
N PHE A 274 9.53 -5.73 -3.37
CA PHE A 274 10.32 -5.02 -2.36
C PHE A 274 11.17 -3.90 -2.95
N ALA A 275 11.52 -3.95 -4.24
CA ALA A 275 12.26 -2.89 -4.90
C ALA A 275 11.38 -1.65 -5.15
N LEU A 276 10.16 -1.88 -5.65
CA LEU A 276 9.16 -0.83 -5.84
C LEU A 276 8.75 -0.21 -4.50
N PHE A 277 8.53 -1.03 -3.47
CA PHE A 277 8.22 -0.55 -2.13
C PHE A 277 9.34 0.34 -1.56
N THR A 278 10.60 -0.07 -1.76
CA THR A 278 11.79 0.73 -1.36
C THR A 278 11.82 2.07 -2.08
N ARG A 279 11.51 2.10 -3.38
CA ARG A 279 11.43 3.35 -4.15
C ARG A 279 10.38 4.28 -3.56
N TYR A 280 9.18 3.79 -3.25
CA TYR A 280 8.13 4.62 -2.66
C TYR A 280 8.46 5.15 -1.26
N LEU A 281 9.23 4.41 -0.46
CA LEU A 281 9.75 4.90 0.82
C LEU A 281 10.65 6.13 0.62
N PHE A 282 11.55 6.06 -0.36
CA PHE A 282 12.47 7.16 -0.68
C PHE A 282 11.78 8.34 -1.37
N GLU A 283 10.86 8.09 -2.29
CA GLU A 283 10.02 9.13 -2.89
C GLU A 283 9.23 9.87 -1.81
N THR A 284 8.59 9.15 -0.87
CA THR A 284 7.86 9.81 0.23
C THR A 284 8.77 10.69 1.08
N LEU A 285 9.97 10.20 1.42
CA LEU A 285 10.94 10.99 2.17
C LEU A 285 11.24 12.32 1.45
N THR A 286 11.54 12.23 0.17
CA THR A 286 11.97 13.38 -0.65
C THR A 286 10.84 14.34 -1.01
N GLU A 287 9.61 13.85 -1.13
CA GLU A 287 8.42 14.66 -1.39
C GLU A 287 7.92 15.39 -0.12
N LYS A 288 8.00 14.75 1.05
CA LYS A 288 7.41 15.28 2.29
C LYS A 288 8.37 16.04 3.20
N TYR A 289 9.67 15.78 3.08
CA TYR A 289 10.67 16.34 3.99
C TYR A 289 11.78 16.99 3.18
N VAL A 290 12.20 18.17 3.64
CA VAL A 290 13.44 18.80 3.17
C VAL A 290 14.59 18.31 4.07
N PRO A 291 15.82 18.11 3.57
CA PRO A 291 16.93 17.60 4.37
C PRO A 291 17.16 18.33 5.70
N ALA A 292 16.99 19.66 5.72
CA ALA A 292 17.17 20.47 6.93
C ALA A 292 16.09 20.25 8.01
N ALA A 293 14.93 19.72 7.65
CA ALA A 293 13.77 19.52 8.53
C ALA A 293 13.50 18.04 8.85
N VAL A 294 14.32 17.13 8.31
CA VAL A 294 14.15 15.69 8.52
C VAL A 294 14.53 15.31 9.96
N PRO A 295 13.73 14.48 10.66
CA PRO A 295 14.11 13.95 11.96
C PRO A 295 15.45 13.18 11.87
N ALA A 296 16.37 13.43 12.81
CA ALA A 296 17.73 12.88 12.76
C ALA A 296 17.78 11.33 12.74
N HIS A 297 16.76 10.66 13.28
CA HIS A 297 16.67 9.20 13.29
C HIS A 297 16.07 8.62 11.99
N LEU A 298 15.34 9.42 11.20
CA LEU A 298 14.54 8.91 10.08
C LEU A 298 15.38 8.23 9.01
N PHE A 299 16.53 8.83 8.65
CA PHE A 299 17.44 8.22 7.68
C PHE A 299 17.87 6.82 8.14
N LYS A 300 18.35 6.71 9.39
CA LYS A 300 18.75 5.42 9.98
C LYS A 300 17.58 4.43 10.00
N SER A 301 16.39 4.86 10.44
CA SER A 301 15.20 4.02 10.49
C SER A 301 14.78 3.51 9.11
N LEU A 302 14.89 4.34 8.07
CA LEU A 302 14.60 3.93 6.69
C LEU A 302 15.63 2.91 6.19
N MET A 303 16.93 3.14 6.41
CA MET A 303 17.96 2.16 6.02
C MET A 303 17.74 0.82 6.75
N GLU A 304 17.37 0.87 8.04
CA GLU A 304 17.04 -0.31 8.84
C GLU A 304 15.77 -1.03 8.41
N LEU A 305 14.78 -0.30 7.89
CA LEU A 305 13.59 -0.89 7.30
C LEU A 305 13.90 -1.50 5.93
N CYS A 306 14.70 -0.84 5.09
CA CYS A 306 14.95 -1.28 3.72
C CYS A 306 15.77 -2.57 3.64
N TRP A 307 16.82 -2.75 4.46
CA TRP A 307 17.64 -3.97 4.39
C TRP A 307 16.84 -5.23 4.72
N MET A 308 15.73 -5.15 5.48
CA MET A 308 14.97 -6.36 5.81
C MET A 308 14.06 -6.80 4.65
N LEU A 309 13.75 -5.92 3.69
CA LEU A 309 12.69 -6.19 2.70
C LEU A 309 13.01 -7.36 1.77
N PRO A 310 14.22 -7.49 1.19
CA PRO A 310 14.55 -8.68 0.40
C PRO A 310 14.50 -9.99 1.23
N PHE A 311 14.80 -9.97 2.54
CA PHE A 311 14.64 -11.14 3.40
C PHE A 311 13.18 -11.58 3.57
N LEU A 312 12.23 -10.63 3.52
CA LEU A 312 10.80 -10.95 3.56
C LEU A 312 10.38 -11.75 2.32
N ALA A 313 11.01 -11.48 1.18
CA ALA A 313 10.74 -12.12 -0.11
C ALA A 313 11.51 -13.43 -0.33
N VAL A 314 12.39 -13.86 0.58
CA VAL A 314 13.01 -15.20 0.55
C VAL A 314 11.95 -16.24 0.93
N THR A 315 11.19 -16.69 -0.07
CA THR A 315 10.18 -17.73 0.04
C THR A 315 10.81 -19.12 0.20
N PRO A 316 10.06 -20.15 0.65
CA PRO A 316 10.56 -21.52 0.68
C PRO A 316 11.12 -21.99 -0.67
N LEU A 317 10.48 -21.58 -1.78
CA LEU A 317 10.90 -21.94 -3.13
C LEU A 317 12.23 -21.28 -3.54
N VAL A 318 12.43 -20.00 -3.22
CA VAL A 318 13.71 -19.30 -3.42
C VAL A 318 14.80 -19.93 -2.55
N ARG A 319 14.47 -20.26 -1.31
CA ARG A 319 15.36 -20.87 -0.33
C ARG A 319 15.86 -22.25 -0.79
N GLU A 320 14.94 -23.12 -1.20
CA GLU A 320 15.22 -24.45 -1.73
C GLU A 320 15.99 -24.37 -3.05
N GLY A 321 15.56 -23.50 -3.98
CA GLY A 321 16.26 -23.28 -5.24
C GLY A 321 17.71 -22.84 -5.04
N THR A 322 17.97 -21.95 -4.09
CA THR A 322 19.34 -21.50 -3.75
C THR A 322 20.21 -22.65 -3.23
N GLN A 323 19.66 -23.56 -2.42
CA GLN A 323 20.39 -24.74 -1.94
C GLN A 323 20.68 -25.72 -3.09
N LEU A 324 19.67 -26.02 -3.90
CA LEU A 324 19.78 -26.97 -5.01
C LEU A 324 20.80 -26.50 -6.06
N ARG A 325 20.86 -25.20 -6.37
CA ARG A 325 21.85 -24.62 -7.29
C ARG A 325 23.29 -24.95 -6.90
N ARG A 326 23.58 -25.09 -5.61
CA ARG A 326 24.93 -25.36 -5.08
C ARG A 326 25.19 -26.85 -4.88
N SER A 327 24.19 -27.70 -5.08
CA SER A 327 24.33 -29.15 -5.02
C SER A 327 24.80 -29.68 -6.37
N THR A 328 25.92 -30.40 -6.39
CA THR A 328 26.53 -30.95 -7.61
C THR A 328 25.72 -32.07 -8.27
N ASN A 329 24.71 -32.63 -7.59
CA ASN A 329 24.01 -33.84 -8.03
C ASN A 329 22.50 -33.61 -8.32
N ILE A 330 22.01 -32.37 -8.31
CA ILE A 330 20.59 -32.08 -8.44
C ILE A 330 20.34 -30.99 -9.48
N THR A 331 19.52 -31.30 -10.48
CA THR A 331 19.06 -30.32 -11.47
C THR A 331 17.91 -29.50 -10.90
N LEU A 332 17.96 -28.18 -11.07
CA LEU A 332 16.85 -27.29 -10.73
C LEU A 332 15.64 -27.57 -11.62
N THR A 333 14.45 -27.61 -11.03
CA THR A 333 13.21 -27.64 -11.81
C THR A 333 12.92 -26.25 -12.39
N GLN A 334 12.11 -26.17 -13.46
CA GLN A 334 11.73 -24.89 -14.07
C GLN A 334 11.09 -23.93 -13.04
N THR A 335 10.26 -24.45 -12.13
CA THR A 335 9.62 -23.65 -11.07
C THR A 335 10.63 -22.97 -10.14
N HIS A 336 11.73 -23.66 -9.79
CA HIS A 336 12.80 -23.07 -9.00
C HIS A 336 13.55 -22.00 -9.80
N ILE A 337 13.84 -22.27 -11.07
CA ILE A 337 14.52 -21.32 -11.96
C ILE A 337 13.70 -20.04 -12.09
N ASP A 338 12.40 -20.14 -12.38
CA ASP A 338 11.51 -18.99 -12.54
C ASP A 338 11.43 -18.15 -11.25
N ALA A 339 11.34 -18.82 -10.09
CA ALA A 339 11.31 -18.14 -8.80
C ALA A 339 12.61 -17.39 -8.48
N LEU A 340 13.76 -18.02 -8.75
CA LEU A 340 15.07 -17.39 -8.55
C LEU A 340 15.30 -16.25 -9.53
N LEU A 341 14.92 -16.38 -10.81
CA LEU A 341 15.06 -15.32 -11.80
C LEU A 341 14.23 -14.08 -11.43
N ARG A 342 12.98 -14.27 -10.99
CA ARG A 342 12.15 -13.16 -10.49
C ARG A 342 12.77 -12.50 -9.27
N PHE A 343 13.15 -13.30 -8.27
CA PHE A 343 13.80 -12.80 -7.05
C PHE A 343 15.08 -12.03 -7.36
N TYR A 344 15.93 -12.52 -8.26
CA TYR A 344 17.18 -11.84 -8.64
C TYR A 344 16.94 -10.56 -9.42
N ALA A 345 15.93 -10.51 -10.30
CA ALA A 345 15.55 -9.29 -11.00
C ALA A 345 15.12 -8.20 -10.00
N GLU A 346 14.33 -8.57 -8.98
CA GLU A 346 13.93 -7.65 -7.91
C GLU A 346 15.10 -7.24 -7.01
N VAL A 347 16.00 -8.16 -6.64
CA VAL A 347 17.23 -7.84 -5.87
C VAL A 347 18.09 -6.82 -6.64
N ARG A 348 18.27 -7.02 -7.95
CA ARG A 348 19.01 -6.08 -8.80
C ARG A 348 18.35 -4.69 -8.81
N SER A 349 17.03 -4.64 -9.01
CA SER A 349 16.25 -3.39 -8.97
C SER A 349 16.37 -2.70 -7.61
N PHE A 350 16.29 -3.45 -6.51
CA PHE A 350 16.48 -2.95 -5.15
C PHE A 350 17.86 -2.32 -4.95
N PHE A 351 18.93 -2.97 -5.37
CA PHE A 351 20.28 -2.40 -5.28
C PHE A 351 20.40 -1.10 -6.07
N GLU A 352 19.84 -1.05 -7.29
CA GLU A 352 19.85 0.15 -8.12
C GLU A 352 19.08 1.31 -7.46
N VAL A 353 17.91 1.05 -6.88
CA VAL A 353 17.12 2.04 -6.14
C VAL A 353 17.86 2.55 -4.91
N CYS A 354 18.46 1.66 -4.11
CA CYS A 354 19.21 2.04 -2.91
C CYS A 354 20.44 2.90 -3.23
N VAL A 355 21.23 2.49 -4.22
CA VAL A 355 22.45 3.22 -4.60
C VAL A 355 22.13 4.56 -5.25
N GLU A 356 21.07 4.64 -6.07
CA GLU A 356 20.56 5.91 -6.61
C GLU A 356 20.13 6.86 -5.49
N PHE A 357 19.36 6.37 -4.52
CA PHE A 357 18.95 7.20 -3.39
C PHE A 357 20.16 7.72 -2.58
N LEU A 358 21.10 6.83 -2.22
CA LEU A 358 22.28 7.24 -1.45
C LEU A 358 23.13 8.26 -2.23
N ALA A 359 23.39 8.04 -3.52
CA ALA A 359 24.19 8.96 -4.32
C ALA A 359 23.51 10.34 -4.47
N SER A 360 22.23 10.36 -4.86
CA SER A 360 21.52 11.58 -5.25
C SER A 360 20.92 12.35 -4.05
N HIS A 361 20.71 11.70 -2.91
CA HIS A 361 20.02 12.26 -1.74
C HIS A 361 20.87 12.13 -0.46
N HIS A 362 22.19 12.25 -0.57
CA HIS A 362 23.11 12.17 0.56
C HIS A 362 22.89 13.24 1.64
N ALA A 363 22.27 14.38 1.28
CA ALA A 363 21.97 15.46 2.22
C ALA A 363 21.04 15.06 3.39
N TYR A 364 20.29 13.95 3.28
CA TYR A 364 19.46 13.45 4.38
C TYR A 364 20.25 12.74 5.49
N CYS A 365 21.55 12.52 5.31
CA CYS A 365 22.41 11.90 6.31
C CYS A 365 23.56 12.83 6.70
N ASN A 366 23.58 13.26 7.97
CA ASN A 366 24.65 14.11 8.51
C ASN A 366 25.82 13.31 9.11
N ASP A 367 25.72 11.98 9.17
CA ASP A 367 26.74 11.09 9.70
C ASP A 367 27.39 10.32 8.55
N SER A 368 28.60 10.75 8.14
CA SER A 368 29.34 10.13 7.04
C SER A 368 29.61 8.64 7.28
N ARG A 369 29.83 8.23 8.54
CA ARG A 369 30.09 6.82 8.86
C ARG A 369 28.82 5.99 8.69
N LEU A 370 27.68 6.50 9.17
CA LEU A 370 26.38 5.86 8.95
C LEU A 370 26.06 5.79 7.45
N PHE A 371 26.35 6.84 6.69
CA PHE A 371 26.12 6.89 5.25
C PHE A 371 26.90 5.80 4.51
N VAL A 372 28.22 5.71 4.74
CA VAL A 372 29.05 4.65 4.14
C VAL A 372 28.56 3.26 4.57
N TYR A 373 28.27 3.04 5.85
CA TYR A 373 27.73 1.75 6.30
C TYR A 373 26.37 1.40 5.69
N SER A 374 25.60 2.38 5.24
CA SER A 374 24.30 2.13 4.58
C SER A 374 24.48 1.41 3.25
N PHE A 375 25.56 1.69 2.49
CA PHE A 375 25.94 0.88 1.32
C PHE A 375 26.22 -0.56 1.72
N TYR A 376 27.09 -0.80 2.71
CA TYR A 376 27.45 -2.14 3.14
C TYR A 376 26.25 -2.94 3.66
N ARG A 377 25.30 -2.28 4.34
CA ARG A 377 24.08 -2.93 4.87
C ARG A 377 23.06 -3.24 3.78
N LEU A 378 22.80 -2.30 2.88
CA LEU A 378 21.79 -2.47 1.82
C LEU A 378 22.28 -3.39 0.69
N LEU A 379 23.59 -3.44 0.44
CA LEU A 379 24.19 -4.33 -0.57
C LEU A 379 24.57 -5.71 0.00
N TYR A 380 24.24 -5.97 1.27
CA TYR A 380 24.53 -7.21 1.99
C TYR A 380 26.02 -7.58 2.07
N LEU A 381 26.86 -6.58 2.30
CA LEU A 381 28.31 -6.71 2.50
C LEU A 381 28.73 -6.60 3.97
N ALA A 382 27.84 -6.17 4.87
CA ALA A 382 28.10 -6.22 6.31
C ALA A 382 28.17 -7.67 6.85
N ALA A 383 28.79 -7.84 8.03
CA ALA A 383 28.87 -9.14 8.69
C ALA A 383 27.47 -9.75 8.90
N VAL A 384 27.34 -11.07 8.68
CA VAL A 384 26.04 -11.76 8.71
C VAL A 384 25.32 -11.58 10.06
N ASP A 385 26.06 -11.60 11.17
CA ASP A 385 25.55 -11.43 12.54
C ASP A 385 24.87 -10.08 12.76
N TYR A 386 25.20 -9.06 11.96
CA TYR A 386 24.51 -7.78 12.00
C TYR A 386 23.01 -7.97 11.73
N TYR A 387 22.66 -8.79 10.74
CA TYR A 387 21.27 -8.93 10.31
C TYR A 387 20.43 -9.84 11.21
N SER A 388 21.03 -10.78 11.94
CA SER A 388 20.32 -11.60 12.93
C SER A 388 20.17 -10.91 14.29
N SER A 389 21.00 -9.91 14.59
CA SER A 389 20.96 -9.18 15.87
C SER A 389 19.71 -8.31 16.05
N VAL A 390 18.99 -8.01 14.97
CA VAL A 390 17.86 -7.09 14.98
C VAL A 390 16.55 -7.84 15.21
N ASP A 391 15.83 -7.50 16.28
CA ASP A 391 14.53 -8.09 16.66
C ASP A 391 14.49 -9.64 16.71
N ASN A 392 15.64 -10.30 16.89
CA ASN A 392 15.80 -11.76 16.79
C ASN A 392 15.25 -12.35 15.47
N TRP A 393 15.28 -11.59 14.37
CA TRP A 393 14.83 -12.04 13.07
C TRP A 393 15.64 -11.40 11.91
N PRO A 394 16.10 -12.17 10.91
CA PRO A 394 15.93 -13.62 10.76
C PRO A 394 16.63 -14.44 11.84
N LEU A 395 16.23 -15.71 11.98
CA LEU A 395 16.92 -16.63 12.89
C LEU A 395 18.38 -16.79 12.46
N GLU A 396 19.29 -16.94 13.43
CA GLU A 396 20.73 -17.15 13.17
C GLU A 396 21.00 -18.33 12.23
N ALA A 397 20.17 -19.38 12.30
CA ALA A 397 20.26 -20.53 11.41
C ALA A 397 19.90 -20.22 9.95
N ASP A 398 19.04 -19.22 9.71
CA ASP A 398 18.52 -18.87 8.38
C ASP A 398 19.27 -17.71 7.72
N VAL A 399 19.80 -16.77 8.50
CA VAL A 399 20.35 -15.49 7.99
C VAL A 399 21.45 -15.71 6.95
N THR A 400 22.34 -16.68 7.17
CA THR A 400 23.41 -17.00 6.23
C THR A 400 22.85 -17.44 4.88
N GLN A 401 21.76 -18.21 4.89
CA GLN A 401 21.12 -18.66 3.67
C GLN A 401 20.40 -17.53 2.93
N PHE A 402 19.79 -16.59 3.66
CA PHE A 402 19.12 -15.45 3.05
C PHE A 402 20.13 -14.50 2.38
N VAL A 403 21.22 -14.18 3.08
CA VAL A 403 22.33 -13.39 2.52
C VAL A 403 22.90 -14.08 1.28
N ARG A 404 23.04 -15.42 1.29
CA ARG A 404 23.47 -16.18 0.11
C ARG A 404 22.51 -16.07 -1.06
N ALA A 405 21.20 -16.21 -0.83
CA ALA A 405 20.18 -16.09 -1.89
C ALA A 405 20.24 -14.72 -2.56
N ILE A 406 20.46 -13.65 -1.80
CA ILE A 406 20.58 -12.28 -2.32
C ILE A 406 21.91 -12.07 -3.04
N SER A 407 23.00 -12.57 -2.45
CA SER A 407 24.35 -12.45 -3.01
C SER A 407 24.51 -13.11 -4.37
N ASP A 408 23.64 -14.08 -4.64
CA ASP A 408 23.61 -14.90 -5.83
C ASP A 408 22.91 -14.21 -7.03
N ALA A 409 22.38 -13.00 -6.85
CA ALA A 409 21.75 -12.20 -7.88
C ALA A 409 22.80 -11.51 -8.79
N PRO A 410 22.60 -11.49 -10.12
CA PRO A 410 23.43 -10.72 -11.04
C PRO A 410 23.39 -9.21 -10.78
N LEU A 411 24.48 -8.53 -11.12
CA LEU A 411 24.63 -7.09 -10.96
C LEU A 411 24.68 -6.39 -12.33
N SER A 412 24.40 -5.08 -12.33
CA SER A 412 24.49 -4.25 -13.52
C SER A 412 25.77 -3.43 -13.53
N GLU A 413 26.29 -3.17 -14.74
CA GLU A 413 27.35 -2.19 -14.94
C GLU A 413 26.94 -0.81 -14.38
N ALA A 414 25.67 -0.42 -14.57
CA ALA A 414 25.12 0.84 -14.06
C ALA A 414 25.19 0.96 -12.53
N LEU A 415 25.01 -0.14 -11.79
CA LEU A 415 25.16 -0.17 -10.34
C LEU A 415 26.61 0.16 -9.94
N LEU A 416 27.59 -0.52 -10.53
CA LEU A 416 29.01 -0.31 -10.24
C LEU A 416 29.45 1.12 -10.60
N MET A 417 29.05 1.59 -11.79
CA MET A 417 29.29 2.96 -12.25
C MET A 417 28.79 4.01 -11.27
N ARG A 418 27.61 3.80 -10.71
CA ARG A 418 27.01 4.76 -9.79
C ARG A 418 27.74 4.82 -8.45
N ILE A 419 28.18 3.67 -7.92
CA ILE A 419 29.02 3.62 -6.71
C ILE A 419 30.35 4.36 -6.95
N LEU A 420 31.00 4.11 -8.09
CA LEU A 420 32.27 4.76 -8.44
C LEU A 420 32.12 6.27 -8.62
N LYS A 421 31.06 6.72 -9.31
CA LYS A 421 30.75 8.14 -9.45
C LYS A 421 30.51 8.81 -8.11
N ALA A 422 29.79 8.15 -7.19
CA ALA A 422 29.60 8.65 -5.84
C ALA A 422 30.93 8.83 -5.09
N GLY A 423 31.84 7.85 -5.15
CA GLY A 423 33.18 7.98 -4.53
C GLY A 423 34.11 8.97 -5.20
N ALA A 424 33.86 9.30 -6.47
CA ALA A 424 34.59 10.34 -7.19
C ALA A 424 34.06 11.75 -6.88
N GLU A 425 32.84 11.90 -6.38
CA GLU A 425 32.21 13.20 -6.15
C GLU A 425 32.49 13.70 -4.73
N GLN A 426 33.13 14.87 -4.59
CA GLN A 426 33.56 15.39 -3.28
C GLN A 426 32.39 15.81 -2.35
N SER A 427 31.20 16.04 -2.90
CA SER A 427 29.99 16.39 -2.14
C SER A 427 29.37 15.18 -1.44
N VAL A 428 29.56 13.98 -2.00
CA VAL A 428 28.97 12.74 -1.49
C VAL A 428 29.85 12.21 -0.35
N PRO A 429 29.30 11.84 0.81
CA PRO A 429 30.07 11.42 1.98
C PRO A 429 30.54 9.96 1.88
N ILE A 430 31.15 9.59 0.75
CA ILE A 430 31.87 8.33 0.52
C ILE A 430 33.14 8.65 -0.26
N ASP A 431 34.28 8.13 0.17
CA ASP A 431 35.55 8.39 -0.52
C ASP A 431 35.83 7.36 -1.63
N ALA A 432 36.87 7.64 -2.43
CA ALA A 432 37.29 6.75 -3.50
C ALA A 432 37.73 5.37 -3.00
N ALA A 433 38.29 5.27 -1.79
CA ALA A 433 38.77 4.01 -1.23
C ALA A 433 37.60 3.10 -0.85
N ASP A 434 36.59 3.65 -0.17
CA ASP A 434 35.36 2.97 0.21
C ASP A 434 34.55 2.57 -1.04
N ALA A 435 34.42 3.44 -2.04
CA ALA A 435 33.72 3.13 -3.28
C ALA A 435 34.38 1.98 -4.06
N ILE A 436 35.72 2.00 -4.18
CA ILE A 436 36.48 0.91 -4.81
C ILE A 436 36.39 -0.38 -3.98
N ASP A 437 36.35 -0.28 -2.65
CA ASP A 437 36.14 -1.44 -1.77
C ASP A 437 34.77 -2.09 -1.96
N LEU A 438 33.70 -1.28 -2.07
CA LEU A 438 32.37 -1.77 -2.41
C LEU A 438 32.38 -2.51 -3.75
N VAL A 439 32.94 -1.89 -4.80
CA VAL A 439 33.03 -2.52 -6.13
C VAL A 439 33.86 -3.80 -6.08
N GLU A 440 34.98 -3.83 -5.35
CA GLU A 440 35.78 -5.05 -5.19
C GLU A 440 34.97 -6.17 -4.56
N ASN A 441 34.25 -5.91 -3.47
CA ASN A 441 33.44 -6.91 -2.78
C ASN A 441 32.29 -7.42 -3.67
N LEU A 442 31.66 -6.53 -4.45
CA LEU A 442 30.62 -6.89 -5.41
C LEU A 442 31.18 -7.74 -6.57
N SER A 443 32.35 -7.39 -7.09
CA SER A 443 33.03 -8.15 -8.15
C SER A 443 33.49 -9.51 -7.67
N LYS A 444 34.05 -9.61 -6.45
CA LYS A 444 34.37 -10.90 -5.81
C LYS A 444 33.13 -11.77 -5.64
N ARG A 445 32.02 -11.19 -5.21
CA ARG A 445 30.73 -11.90 -5.08
C ARG A 445 30.24 -12.43 -6.43
N ALA A 446 30.34 -11.62 -7.48
CA ALA A 446 29.97 -12.04 -8.82
C ALA A 446 30.89 -13.14 -9.38
N SER A 447 32.19 -13.09 -9.11
CA SER A 447 33.16 -14.05 -9.64
C SER A 447 33.08 -15.44 -9.01
N ILE A 448 32.62 -15.55 -7.76
CA ILE A 448 32.40 -16.84 -7.07
C ILE A 448 31.03 -17.47 -7.38
N SER A 449 30.13 -16.75 -8.06
CA SER A 449 28.79 -17.21 -8.41
C SER A 449 28.69 -17.56 -9.89
N SER A 450 27.77 -18.46 -10.25
CA SER A 450 27.59 -18.96 -11.62
C SER A 450 26.19 -18.70 -12.18
N PRO A 451 26.02 -18.44 -13.48
CA PRO A 451 24.69 -18.19 -14.05
C PRO A 451 23.74 -19.38 -13.86
N LEU A 452 22.47 -19.09 -13.55
CA LEU A 452 21.43 -20.08 -13.22
C LEU A 452 21.25 -21.21 -14.25
N ASN A 453 21.31 -20.86 -15.55
CA ASN A 453 20.97 -21.77 -16.64
C ASN A 453 22.21 -22.36 -17.34
N GLY A 454 23.41 -22.21 -16.77
CA GLY A 454 24.66 -22.53 -17.49
C GLY A 454 24.87 -21.68 -18.75
N SER A 455 24.09 -20.60 -18.89
CA SER A 455 24.25 -19.59 -19.92
C SER A 455 25.62 -18.91 -19.76
N LEU A 456 26.24 -18.53 -20.87
CA LEU A 456 27.48 -17.72 -20.89
C LEU A 456 27.27 -16.27 -20.42
N VAL A 457 26.07 -15.91 -19.94
CA VAL A 457 25.75 -14.57 -19.45
C VAL A 457 26.51 -14.32 -18.14
N SER A 458 27.40 -13.34 -18.14
CA SER A 458 28.18 -12.93 -16.96
C SER A 458 27.29 -12.50 -15.78
N MET A 459 27.76 -12.74 -14.55
CA MET A 459 27.14 -12.23 -13.32
C MET A 459 27.21 -10.69 -13.22
N ILE A 460 28.12 -10.07 -13.98
CA ILE A 460 28.19 -8.63 -14.24
C ILE A 460 28.30 -8.47 -15.76
N GLU A 461 27.21 -8.06 -16.40
CA GLU A 461 27.24 -7.75 -17.83
C GLU A 461 27.88 -6.37 -18.03
N ILE A 462 29.12 -6.35 -18.53
CA ILE A 462 29.85 -5.15 -18.94
C ILE A 462 29.63 -4.99 -20.44
N LYS A 463 28.95 -3.92 -20.85
CA LYS A 463 28.66 -3.66 -22.27
C LYS A 463 29.80 -2.94 -22.94
N ASP A 464 30.35 -1.93 -22.25
CA ASP A 464 31.43 -1.08 -22.74
C ASP A 464 32.56 -1.02 -21.70
N CYS A 465 33.72 -0.46 -22.05
CA CYS A 465 34.81 -0.27 -21.08
C CYS A 465 34.55 0.90 -20.10
N ASP A 466 33.30 1.36 -19.95
CA ASP A 466 32.94 2.54 -19.17
C ASP A 466 33.09 2.30 -17.67
N ALA A 467 32.61 1.16 -17.15
CA ALA A 467 32.84 0.77 -15.76
C ALA A 467 34.33 0.64 -15.43
N VAL A 468 35.10 0.03 -16.33
CA VAL A 468 36.54 -0.12 -16.17
C VAL A 468 37.23 1.25 -16.19
N SER A 469 36.88 2.12 -17.15
CA SER A 469 37.44 3.46 -17.27
C SER A 469 37.10 4.31 -16.05
N THR A 470 35.87 4.24 -15.56
CA THR A 470 35.41 4.98 -14.37
C THR A 470 36.08 4.44 -13.10
N LEU A 471 36.31 3.14 -13.01
CA LEU A 471 37.06 2.53 -11.91
C LEU A 471 38.47 3.12 -11.83
N PHE A 472 39.21 3.15 -12.95
CA PHE A 472 40.52 3.78 -13.00
C PHE A 472 40.47 5.29 -12.76
N ALA A 473 39.47 6.00 -13.29
CA ALA A 473 39.28 7.43 -13.04
C ALA A 473 39.05 7.75 -11.55
N THR A 474 38.41 6.84 -10.81
CA THR A 474 38.18 6.97 -9.36
C THR A 474 39.49 6.85 -8.55
N THR A 475 40.54 6.27 -9.14
CA THR A 475 41.86 6.16 -8.49
C THR A 475 42.68 7.46 -8.55
N VAL A 476 42.24 8.44 -9.35
CA VAL A 476 42.95 9.71 -9.52
C VAL A 476 43.02 10.46 -8.20
N TYR A 477 44.23 10.91 -7.84
CA TYR A 477 44.44 11.70 -6.64
C TYR A 477 43.75 13.06 -6.79
N LYS A 478 42.84 13.37 -5.87
CA LYS A 478 42.21 14.67 -5.77
C LYS A 478 42.77 15.40 -4.55
N PRO A 479 43.39 16.58 -4.73
CA PRO A 479 43.84 17.36 -3.59
C PRO A 479 42.63 17.78 -2.73
N PRO A 480 42.77 17.81 -1.39
CA PRO A 480 41.81 18.45 -0.50
C PRO A 480 41.42 19.86 -0.97
N LEU A 481 40.14 20.23 -0.82
CA LEU A 481 39.62 21.56 -1.16
C LEU A 481 40.34 22.72 -0.44
N THR A 482 41.03 22.42 0.67
CA THR A 482 41.87 23.37 1.41
C THR A 482 43.13 23.77 0.63
N PHE A 483 43.58 22.95 -0.31
CA PHE A 483 44.67 23.30 -1.21
C PHE A 483 44.11 24.14 -2.37
N GLN A 484 44.45 25.43 -2.39
CA GLN A 484 44.10 26.37 -3.47
C GLN A 484 44.95 26.12 -4.73
N LEU A 485 44.94 24.90 -5.25
CA LEU A 485 45.68 24.50 -6.44
C LEU A 485 44.78 24.64 -7.68
N GLN A 486 45.31 25.17 -8.77
CA GLN A 486 44.58 25.18 -10.05
C GLN A 486 44.64 23.78 -10.69
N GLU A 487 43.57 23.36 -11.39
CA GLU A 487 43.49 22.02 -12.00
C GLU A 487 44.67 21.67 -12.93
N ASN A 488 45.31 22.68 -13.52
CA ASN A 488 46.45 22.52 -14.44
C ASN A 488 47.82 22.47 -13.75
N GLU A 489 47.89 22.66 -12.42
CA GLU A 489 49.15 22.69 -11.67
C GLU A 489 49.59 21.30 -11.15
N LEU A 490 48.70 20.31 -11.21
CA LEU A 490 48.99 18.95 -10.74
C LEU A 490 49.20 18.00 -11.92
N PRO A 491 50.27 17.19 -11.93
CA PRO A 491 50.37 16.08 -12.87
C PRO A 491 49.23 15.09 -12.62
N ALA A 492 48.82 14.35 -13.66
CA ALA A 492 47.85 13.28 -13.52
C ALA A 492 48.43 12.16 -12.65
N LEU A 493 48.08 12.16 -11.37
CA LEU A 493 48.52 11.20 -10.36
C LEU A 493 47.36 10.29 -9.96
N SER A 494 47.66 9.01 -9.75
CA SER A 494 46.73 8.05 -9.13
C SER A 494 47.24 7.62 -7.77
N VAL A 495 46.32 7.36 -6.85
CA VAL A 495 46.64 6.77 -5.54
C VAL A 495 47.10 5.34 -5.78
N ARG A 496 48.40 5.08 -5.54
CA ARG A 496 49.07 3.80 -5.88
C ARG A 496 48.29 2.56 -5.43
N THR A 497 47.79 2.56 -4.20
CA THR A 497 47.05 1.43 -3.63
C THR A 497 45.72 1.20 -4.33
N LEU A 498 44.97 2.27 -4.63
CA LEU A 498 43.69 2.20 -5.35
C LEU A 498 43.89 1.79 -6.81
N TYR A 499 44.94 2.28 -7.46
CA TYR A 499 45.28 1.93 -8.83
C TYR A 499 45.55 0.42 -9.01
N TRP A 500 46.37 -0.17 -8.14
CA TRP A 500 46.63 -1.61 -8.19
C TRP A 500 45.39 -2.43 -7.78
N LYS A 501 44.56 -1.90 -6.88
CA LYS A 501 43.29 -2.53 -6.52
C LYS A 501 42.34 -2.56 -7.72
N ALA A 502 42.27 -1.49 -8.52
CA ALA A 502 41.49 -1.44 -9.75
C ALA A 502 41.92 -2.54 -10.74
N TRP A 503 43.23 -2.75 -10.93
CA TRP A 503 43.76 -3.85 -11.77
C TRP A 503 43.41 -5.26 -11.31
N ILE A 504 43.19 -5.47 -10.01
CA ILE A 504 42.78 -6.78 -9.48
C ILE A 504 41.28 -7.02 -9.72
N ILE A 505 40.49 -5.95 -9.75
CA ILE A 505 39.04 -6.00 -9.97
C ILE A 505 38.72 -6.27 -11.44
N THR A 506 39.49 -5.69 -12.35
CA THR A 506 39.41 -5.90 -13.82
C THR A 506 39.99 -7.25 -14.20
#